data_AF-A0A2V8PB45-F1
#
_entry.id   AF-A0A2V8PB45-F1
#
_cell.length_a   1.000
_cell.length_b   1.000
_cell.length_c   1.000
_cell.angle_alpha   90.00
_cell.angle_beta   90.00
_cell.angle_gamma   90.00
#
_symmetry.space_group_name_H-M   'P 1'
#
loop_
_entity.id
_entity.type
_entity.pdbx_description
1 polymer ?
#
loop_
_entity_poly.entity_id
_entity_poly.type
_entity_poly.pdbx_seq_one_letter_code
_entity_poly.pdbx_strand_id
1 'polypeptide(L)'
;MDHPNYDAVCFHTQQCAEKYLKAFLQEADIPFRKTHDLADLLNSALSIEPAWTSMKADLNALSAFAVEYRYPGESADLDEAREALEKCQQVRQIIRRTMHLDKSDSSPGDVE
;
A
#
# COMPACT_ATOMS: atom_id res chain seq x y z
N MET A 1 -27.49 -10.45 9.43
CA MET A 1 -27.21 -9.15 8.79
C MET A 1 -25.70 -9.01 8.82
N ASP A 2 -25.04 -9.36 7.73
CA ASP A 2 -23.60 -9.10 7.58
C ASP A 2 -23.41 -7.59 7.51
N HIS A 3 -22.75 -7.03 8.51
CA HIS A 3 -22.34 -5.64 8.49
C HIS A 3 -20.98 -5.57 7.80
N PRO A 4 -20.77 -4.66 6.83
CA PRO A 4 -19.48 -4.50 6.18
C PRO A 4 -18.39 -4.23 7.22
N ASN A 5 -17.29 -4.97 7.16
CA ASN A 5 -16.15 -4.77 8.05
C ASN A 5 -15.16 -3.77 7.43
N TYR A 6 -15.42 -2.48 7.67
CA TYR A 6 -14.60 -1.38 7.19
C TYR A 6 -13.21 -1.36 7.82
N ASP A 7 -13.09 -1.83 9.06
CA ASP A 7 -11.80 -1.96 9.76
C ASP A 7 -10.85 -2.91 9.02
N ALA A 8 -11.40 -4.05 8.56
CA ALA A 8 -10.64 -4.99 7.76
C ALA A 8 -10.19 -4.38 6.42
N VAL A 9 -10.99 -3.50 5.80
CA VAL A 9 -10.59 -2.79 4.58
C VAL A 9 -9.40 -1.89 4.87
N CYS A 10 -9.47 -1.03 5.89
CA CYS A 10 -8.38 -0.13 6.30
C CYS A 10 -7.10 -0.89 6.67
N PHE A 11 -7.23 -1.99 7.42
CA PHE A 11 -6.10 -2.83 7.78
C PHE A 11 -5.45 -3.48 6.55
N HIS A 12 -6.24 -4.07 5.65
CA HIS A 12 -5.70 -4.76 4.48
C HIS A 12 -5.10 -3.81 3.43
N THR A 13 -5.63 -2.59 3.29
CA THR A 13 -5.07 -1.58 2.37
C THR A 13 -3.72 -1.08 2.85
N GLN A 14 -3.54 -0.82 4.15
CA GLN A 14 -2.22 -0.51 4.71
C GLN A 14 -1.24 -1.67 4.51
N GLN A 15 -1.65 -2.90 4.84
CA GLN A 15 -0.78 -4.08 4.71
C GLN A 15 -0.39 -4.36 3.25
N CYS A 16 -1.28 -4.03 2.31
CA CYS A 16 -1.00 -4.10 0.88
C CYS A 16 0.09 -3.10 0.48
N ALA A 17 -0.05 -1.83 0.86
CA ALA A 17 0.96 -0.80 0.61
C ALA A 17 2.31 -1.15 1.24
N GLU A 18 2.30 -1.65 2.49
CA GLU A 18 3.49 -2.11 3.21
C GLU A 18 4.26 -3.17 2.43
N LYS A 19 3.55 -4.20 1.94
CA LYS A 19 4.16 -5.30 1.17
C LYS A 19 4.77 -4.82 -0.14
N TYR A 20 4.13 -3.89 -0.84
CA TYR A 20 4.70 -3.35 -2.08
C TYR A 20 5.97 -2.54 -1.83
N LEU A 21 6.00 -1.69 -0.79
CA LEU A 21 7.21 -0.97 -0.42
C LEU A 21 8.34 -1.93 -0.01
N LYS A 22 8.03 -2.95 0.80
CA LYS A 22 9.00 -3.97 1.21
C LYS A 22 9.51 -4.79 0.03
N ALA A 23 8.64 -5.12 -0.94
CA ALA A 23 9.03 -5.83 -2.15
C ALA A 23 10.01 -5.00 -2.99
N PHE A 24 9.75 -3.70 -3.16
CA PHE A 24 10.67 -2.81 -3.85
C PHE A 24 12.03 -2.70 -3.15
N LEU A 25 12.03 -2.50 -1.82
CA LEU A 25 13.27 -2.42 -1.03
C LEU A 25 14.05 -3.75 -1.10
N GLN A 26 13.35 -4.88 -1.05
CA GLN A 26 13.95 -6.20 -1.16
C GLN A 26 14.59 -6.43 -2.53
N GLU A 27 13.92 -6.04 -3.62
CA GLU A 27 14.45 -6.14 -4.98
C GLU A 27 15.70 -5.26 -5.17
N ALA A 28 15.74 -4.12 -4.48
CA ALA A 28 16.86 -3.20 -4.46
C ALA A 28 17.99 -3.58 -3.48
N ASP A 29 17.89 -4.71 -2.78
CA ASP A 29 18.80 -5.15 -1.73
C ASP A 29 19.02 -4.12 -0.60
N ILE A 30 17.98 -3.33 -0.29
CA ILE A 30 17.97 -2.37 0.81
C ILE A 30 17.37 -3.04 2.06
N PRO A 31 18.15 -3.19 3.15
CA PRO A 31 17.62 -3.72 4.40
C PRO A 31 16.65 -2.72 5.03
N PHE A 32 15.49 -3.21 5.48
CA PHE A 32 14.50 -2.43 6.21
C PHE A 32 14.18 -3.06 7.57
N ARG A 33 13.77 -2.24 8.54
CA ARG A 33 13.37 -2.73 9.88
C ARG A 33 12.01 -3.41 9.80
N LYS A 34 11.73 -4.33 10.73
CA LYS A 34 10.38 -4.87 10.94
C LYS A 34 9.51 -3.80 11.62
N THR A 35 9.05 -2.84 10.81
CA THR A 35 8.11 -1.77 11.19
C THR A 35 6.85 -1.86 10.34
N HIS A 36 5.75 -1.35 10.89
CA HIS A 36 4.49 -1.09 10.19
C HIS A 36 4.35 0.37 9.76
N ASP A 37 5.37 1.19 10.06
CA ASP A 37 5.43 2.59 9.64
C ASP A 37 5.74 2.67 8.14
N LEU A 38 4.75 3.08 7.35
CA LEU A 38 4.90 3.24 5.91
C LEU A 38 5.80 4.41 5.53
N ALA A 39 5.92 5.44 6.36
CA ALA A 39 6.79 6.59 6.12
C ALA A 39 8.26 6.19 6.24
N ASP A 40 8.61 5.34 7.20
CA ASP A 40 9.96 4.79 7.34
C ASP A 40 10.39 3.97 6.12
N LEU A 41 9.47 3.13 5.61
CA LEU A 41 9.71 2.35 4.39
C LEU A 41 9.85 3.25 3.17
N LEU A 42 8.99 4.27 3.03
CA LEU A 42 9.11 5.26 1.95
C LEU A 42 10.46 5.96 2.00
N ASN A 43 10.87 6.47 3.17
CA ASN A 43 12.14 7.19 3.33
C ASN A 43 13.34 6.36 2.85
N SER A 44 13.31 5.04 3.09
CA SER A 44 14.34 4.12 2.59
C SER A 44 14.32 4.03 1.05
N ALA A 45 13.12 3.97 0.46
CA ALA A 45 12.93 3.87 -0.99
C ALA A 45 13.28 5.17 -1.74
N LEU A 46 13.17 6.34 -1.09
CA LEU A 46 13.48 7.64 -1.69
C LEU A 46 14.95 7.79 -2.14
N SER A 47 15.86 6.96 -1.63
CA SER A 47 17.24 6.90 -2.09
C SER A 47 17.38 6.40 -3.54
N ILE A 48 16.40 5.61 -4.01
CA ILE A 48 16.33 5.06 -5.36
C ILE A 48 15.27 5.79 -6.19
N GLU A 49 14.11 6.05 -5.59
CA GLU A 49 12.96 6.68 -6.27
C GLU A 49 12.52 7.98 -5.56
N PRO A 50 13.24 9.10 -5.74
CA PRO A 50 12.91 10.37 -5.10
C PRO A 50 11.50 10.89 -5.45
N ALA A 51 10.99 10.55 -6.64
CA ALA A 51 9.66 10.94 -7.12
C ALA A 51 8.51 10.39 -6.24
N TRP A 52 8.77 9.31 -5.51
CA TRP A 52 7.80 8.70 -4.60
C TRP A 52 7.49 9.57 -3.37
N THR A 53 8.21 10.68 -3.17
CA THR A 53 7.87 11.70 -2.16
C THR A 53 6.41 12.16 -2.29
N SER A 54 5.86 12.14 -3.50
CA SER A 54 4.45 12.45 -3.78
C SER A 54 3.45 11.54 -3.04
N MET A 55 3.80 10.28 -2.76
CA MET A 55 2.94 9.32 -2.05
C MET A 55 2.96 9.47 -0.53
N LYS A 56 3.79 10.36 0.03
CA LYS A 56 3.98 10.49 1.48
C LYS A 56 2.66 10.76 2.23
N ALA A 57 1.82 11.63 1.68
CA ALA A 57 0.53 11.95 2.28
C ALA A 57 -0.40 10.72 2.32
N ASP A 58 -0.41 9.93 1.25
CA ASP A 58 -1.25 8.73 1.14
C ASP A 58 -0.80 7.62 2.08
N LEU A 59 0.52 7.39 2.19
CA LEU A 59 1.08 6.40 3.10
C LEU A 59 0.85 6.77 4.58
N ASN A 60 0.92 8.06 4.91
CA ASN A 60 0.60 8.53 6.26
C ASN A 60 -0.88 8.31 6.59
N ALA A 61 -1.79 8.60 5.66
CA ALA A 61 -3.22 8.37 5.84
C ALA A 61 -3.52 6.87 5.99
N LEU A 62 -2.93 6.00 5.14
CA LEU A 62 -3.06 4.55 5.26
C LEU A 62 -2.58 4.02 6.62
N SER A 63 -1.48 4.58 7.13
CA SER A 63 -0.96 4.23 8.45
C SER A 63 -1.96 4.63 9.54
N ALA A 64 -2.54 5.83 9.45
CA ALA A 64 -3.55 6.30 10.41
C ALA A 64 -4.82 5.43 10.39
N PHE A 65 -5.29 5.01 9.22
CA PHE A 65 -6.49 4.17 9.10
C PHE A 65 -6.31 2.76 9.65
N ALA A 66 -5.09 2.22 9.63
CA ALA A 66 -4.78 0.89 10.13
C ALA A 66 -4.40 0.84 11.61
N VAL A 67 -4.24 1.99 12.26
CA VAL A 67 -3.90 2.06 13.68
C VAL A 67 -5.07 1.55 14.52
N GLU A 68 -4.85 0.42 15.21
CA GLU A 68 -5.79 -0.21 16.15
C GLU A 68 -6.15 0.68 17.36
N TYR A 69 -5.42 1.77 17.60
CA TYR A 69 -5.62 2.70 18.73
C TYR A 69 -6.79 3.69 18.52
N ARG A 70 -7.82 3.30 17.79
CA ARG A 70 -9.10 4.01 17.92
C ARG A 70 -9.62 3.84 19.33
N TYR A 71 -10.28 4.87 19.85
CA TYR A 71 -10.87 4.78 21.18
C TYR A 71 -11.79 3.54 21.23
N PRO A 72 -11.87 2.84 22.38
CA PRO A 72 -12.76 1.69 22.50
C PRO A 72 -14.18 2.07 22.06
N GLY A 73 -14.62 1.51 20.92
CA GLY A 73 -15.94 1.77 20.33
C GLY A 73 -15.95 2.53 18.99
N GLU A 74 -14.81 3.04 18.51
CA GLU A 74 -14.72 3.65 17.17
C GLU A 74 -14.31 2.59 16.11
N SER A 75 -15.20 2.37 15.15
CA SER A 75 -14.96 1.56 13.95
C SER A 75 -14.90 2.44 12.72
N ALA A 76 -14.35 1.91 11.63
CA ALA A 76 -14.16 2.67 10.42
C ALA A 76 -15.52 2.86 9.79
N ASP A 77 -15.72 4.00 9.16
CA ASP A 77 -16.88 4.20 8.32
C ASP A 77 -16.60 3.84 6.87
N LEU A 78 -17.65 3.94 6.04
CA LEU A 78 -17.58 3.63 4.62
C LEU A 78 -16.65 4.59 3.87
N ASP A 79 -16.58 5.85 4.28
CA ASP A 79 -15.83 6.88 3.59
C ASP A 79 -14.33 6.73 3.88
N GLU A 80 -13.97 6.44 5.14
CA GLU A 80 -12.60 6.06 5.53
C GLU A 80 -12.13 4.80 4.79
N ALA A 81 -12.97 3.76 4.71
CA ALA A 81 -12.63 2.53 3.99
C ALA A 81 -12.43 2.76 2.48
N ARG A 82 -13.24 3.63 1.87
CA ARG A 82 -13.09 4.02 0.46
C ARG A 82 -11.82 4.81 0.23
N GLU A 83 -11.56 5.81 1.06
CA GLU A 83 -10.35 6.64 0.97
C GLU A 83 -9.10 5.77 1.14
N ALA A 84 -9.08 4.85 2.12
CA ALA A 84 -7.99 3.91 2.30
C ALA A 84 -7.78 3.02 1.06
N LEU A 85 -8.86 2.54 0.45
CA LEU A 85 -8.76 1.74 -0.77
C LEU A 85 -8.20 2.54 -1.94
N GLU A 86 -8.69 3.76 -2.18
CA GLU A 86 -8.22 4.63 -3.26
C GLU A 86 -6.73 4.95 -3.12
N LYS A 87 -6.29 5.33 -1.93
CA LYS A 87 -4.88 5.62 -1.62
C LYS A 87 -3.99 4.39 -1.83
N CYS A 88 -4.44 3.22 -1.36
CA CYS A 88 -3.71 1.97 -1.59
C CYS A 88 -3.60 1.62 -3.08
N GLN A 89 -4.66 1.85 -3.88
CA GLN A 89 -4.62 1.62 -5.32
C GLN A 89 -3.62 2.53 -6.02
N GLN A 90 -3.53 3.81 -5.63
CA GLN A 90 -2.56 4.76 -6.17
C GLN A 90 -1.13 4.32 -5.87
N VAL A 91 -0.83 4.00 -4.60
CA VAL A 91 0.49 3.49 -4.18
C VAL A 91 0.84 2.22 -4.96
N ARG A 92 -0.07 1.25 -5.02
CA ARG A 92 0.12 0.01 -5.77
C ARG A 92 0.42 0.27 -7.24
N GLN A 93 -0.31 1.17 -7.88
CA GLN A 93 -0.11 1.47 -9.31
C GLN A 93 1.26 2.10 -9.55
N ILE A 94 1.69 3.03 -8.71
CA ILE A 94 2.99 3.69 -8.82
C ILE A 94 4.11 2.66 -8.70
N ILE A 95 4.07 1.82 -7.64
CA ILE A 95 5.13 0.83 -7.39
C ILE A 95 5.18 -0.21 -8.51
N ARG A 96 4.02 -0.70 -8.98
CA ARG A 96 3.99 -1.68 -10.09
C ARG A 96 4.52 -1.13 -11.41
N ARG A 97 4.24 0.15 -11.71
CA ARG A 97 4.79 0.82 -12.90
C ARG A 97 6.32 0.88 -12.84
N THR A 98 6.85 1.31 -11.69
CA THR A 98 8.30 1.36 -11.46
C THR A 98 8.94 -0.02 -11.56
N MET A 99 8.29 -1.05 -11.00
CA MET A 99 8.78 -2.44 -11.07
C MET A 99 8.46 -3.15 -12.40
N HIS A 100 7.91 -2.44 -13.39
CA HIS A 100 7.50 -2.98 -14.70
C HIS A 100 6.55 -4.19 -14.63
N LEU A 101 5.70 -4.26 -13.60
CA LEU A 101 4.77 -5.36 -13.34
C LEU A 101 3.42 -5.20 -14.05
N ASP A 102 3.26 -4.19 -14.90
CA ASP A 102 1.98 -3.88 -15.56
C ASP A 102 1.66 -4.76 -16.77
N LYS A 103 2.53 -5.71 -17.12
CA LYS A 103 2.20 -6.74 -18.10
C LYS A 103 1.32 -7.81 -17.45
N SER A 104 0.04 -7.81 -17.81
CA SER A 104 -0.62 -9.09 -18.04
C SER A 104 0.11 -9.76 -19.19
N ASP A 105 0.51 -11.02 -19.03
CA ASP A 105 0.82 -11.89 -20.16
C ASP A 105 -0.38 -11.91 -21.10
N SER A 106 -0.35 -11.08 -22.13
CA SER A 106 -0.95 -11.42 -23.40
C SER A 106 0.17 -12.02 -24.25
N SER A 107 0.47 -13.31 -24.04
CA SER A 107 1.13 -14.09 -25.07
C SER A 107 0.20 -14.13 -26.29
N PRO A 108 0.62 -13.62 -27.46
CA PRO A 108 -0.08 -13.89 -28.70
C PRO A 108 0.40 -15.24 -29.25
N GLY A 109 -0.50 -16.21 -29.28
CA GLY A 109 -0.41 -17.37 -30.17
C GLY A 109 0.27 -18.61 -29.59
N ASP A 110 -0.56 -19.61 -29.27
CA ASP A 110 -0.30 -20.97 -29.73
C ASP A 110 -1.49 -21.35 -30.61
N VAL A 111 -1.28 -21.24 -31.91
CA VAL A 111 -2.04 -21.94 -32.94
C VAL A 111 -1.45 -23.33 -33.03
N GLU A 112 -2.24 -24.35 -32.68
CA GLU A 112 -2.14 -25.68 -33.26
C GLU A 112 -3.55 -26.27 -33.46
#